data_AF-A0A8H9K8B0-F1
#
_entry.id   AF-A0A8H9K8B0-F1
#
_cell.length_a   1.000
_cell.length_b   1.000
_cell.length_c   1.000
_cell.angle_alpha   90.00
_cell.angle_beta   90.00
_cell.angle_gamma   90.00
#
_symmetry.space_group_name_H-M   'P 1'
#
loop_
_entity.id
_entity.type
_entity.pdbx_description
1 polymer ?
#
loop_
_entity_poly.entity_id
_entity_poly.type
_entity_poly.pdbx_seq_one_letter_code
_entity_poly.pdbx_strand_id
1 'polypeptide(L)'
;MKKTMLALGGVVILLAGCQDDKQAQAPAATPSEETQAVVVVEPNQSADTDVVTTETFVDSAHNAKNALDWNGTYTGTLPCADCSGIDVTLTLNNDGSYVLEETYQGKQDGTFKSEGHFNWDESGSVVTLEGEGSLNQYFVGENVLMMLDINGQKITGDLADFYRLKKQ
;
A
#
# COMPACT_ATOMS: atom_id res chain seq x y z
N MET A 1 -29.44 19.47 -45.14
CA MET A 1 -28.43 18.45 -45.51
C MET A 1 -27.37 19.10 -46.38
N LYS A 2 -26.23 19.48 -45.81
CA LYS A 2 -25.07 20.00 -46.55
C LYS A 2 -23.86 19.23 -46.04
N LYS A 3 -23.37 18.32 -46.88
CA LYS A 3 -22.20 17.48 -46.63
C LYS A 3 -20.95 18.32 -46.91
N THR A 4 -20.12 18.54 -45.90
CA THR A 4 -18.78 19.10 -46.07
C THR A 4 -17.78 18.03 -45.66
N MET A 5 -17.24 17.34 -46.67
CA MET A 5 -15.99 16.62 -46.56
C MET A 5 -14.86 17.62 -46.71
N LEU A 6 -13.90 17.62 -45.78
CA LEU A 6 -12.55 18.11 -46.03
C LEU A 6 -11.58 17.23 -45.24
N ALA A 7 -10.82 16.43 -45.97
CA ALA A 7 -9.65 15.72 -45.47
C ALA A 7 -8.45 16.66 -45.55
N LEU A 8 -7.66 16.77 -44.48
CA LEU A 8 -6.31 17.33 -44.57
C LEU A 8 -5.43 16.80 -43.43
N GLY A 9 -4.33 16.16 -43.82
CA GLY A 9 -3.03 16.32 -43.16
C GLY A 9 -2.76 15.40 -41.97
N GLY A 10 -2.30 14.18 -42.28
CA GLY A 10 -1.53 13.39 -41.32
C GLY A 10 -0.19 14.06 -41.01
N VAL A 11 0.20 14.05 -39.74
CA VAL A 11 1.57 14.25 -39.31
C VAL A 11 1.94 13.03 -38.46
N VAL A 12 2.65 12.11 -39.11
CA VAL A 12 3.31 10.98 -38.46
C VAL A 12 4.64 11.52 -37.92
N ILE A 13 4.71 11.74 -36.61
CA ILE A 13 5.97 12.05 -35.93
C ILE A 13 6.61 10.71 -35.57
N LEU A 14 7.46 10.21 -36.46
CA LEU A 14 8.46 9.19 -36.15
C LEU A 14 9.61 9.88 -35.43
N LEU A 15 9.64 9.81 -34.10
CA LEU A 15 10.84 10.11 -33.34
C LEU A 15 11.55 8.81 -32.99
N ALA A 16 12.81 8.80 -33.40
CA ALA A 16 13.73 7.68 -33.48
C ALA A 16 13.91 6.95 -32.14
N GLY A 17 13.91 5.61 -32.22
CA GLY A 17 14.44 4.75 -31.17
C GLY A 17 15.95 4.91 -31.02
N CYS A 18 16.41 4.87 -29.79
CA CYS A 18 17.77 4.43 -29.47
C CYS A 18 17.69 2.93 -29.21
N GLN A 19 18.38 2.17 -30.04
CA GLN A 19 18.46 0.72 -30.01
C GLN A 19 19.89 0.38 -29.59
N ASP A 20 20.07 0.12 -28.30
CA ASP A 20 21.27 -0.53 -27.76
C ASP A 20 20.94 -2.02 -27.66
N ASP A 21 21.37 -2.79 -28.65
CA ASP A 21 21.27 -4.25 -28.69
C ASP A 21 22.61 -4.83 -29.11
N LYS A 22 23.02 -5.88 -28.39
CA LYS A 22 24.18 -6.80 -28.53
C LYS A 22 25.27 -6.57 -27.47
N GLN A 23 25.68 -7.56 -26.68
CA GLN A 23 25.48 -9.01 -26.78
C GLN A 23 25.79 -9.70 -25.45
N ALA A 24 25.15 -10.86 -25.29
CA ALA A 24 25.25 -11.85 -24.23
C ALA A 24 26.66 -12.17 -23.71
N GLN A 25 26.73 -12.57 -22.42
CA GLN A 25 27.44 -13.78 -21.98
C GLN A 25 27.00 -14.15 -20.55
N ALA A 26 26.29 -15.26 -20.40
CA ALA A 26 26.35 -16.04 -19.16
C ALA A 26 27.64 -16.86 -19.16
N PRO A 27 28.25 -17.08 -17.98
CA PRO A 27 28.68 -18.44 -17.69
C PRO A 27 28.09 -18.91 -16.36
N ALA A 28 27.45 -20.07 -16.43
CA ALA A 28 27.29 -20.96 -15.29
C ALA A 28 28.63 -21.62 -14.92
N ALA A 29 28.65 -22.17 -13.70
CA ALA A 29 29.60 -23.11 -13.10
C ALA A 29 30.71 -22.51 -12.19
N THR A 30 30.40 -22.58 -10.89
CA THR A 30 31.21 -23.04 -9.73
C THR A 30 32.32 -24.06 -10.04
N PRO A 31 33.22 -24.46 -9.10
CA PRO A 31 33.50 -23.98 -7.73
C PRO A 31 35.01 -23.73 -7.46
N SER A 32 35.36 -23.07 -6.34
CA SER A 32 36.66 -23.25 -5.70
C SER A 32 36.49 -23.44 -4.19
N GLU A 33 37.00 -24.57 -3.75
CA GLU A 33 36.93 -25.21 -2.45
C GLU A 33 38.20 -24.88 -1.67
N GLU A 34 38.08 -24.42 -0.42
CA GLU A 34 39.13 -24.51 0.60
C GLU A 34 38.49 -24.98 1.93
N THR A 35 38.42 -26.31 2.10
CA THR A 35 39.04 -27.10 3.19
C THR A 35 39.45 -26.30 4.45
N GLN A 36 38.99 -26.53 5.69
CA GLN A 36 39.14 -27.69 6.62
C GLN A 36 38.31 -27.30 7.88
N ALA A 37 37.61 -28.14 8.65
CA ALA A 37 38.09 -29.34 9.32
C ALA A 37 36.91 -30.25 9.74
N VAL A 38 37.25 -31.53 9.81
CA VAL A 38 36.41 -32.71 10.05
C VAL A 38 36.18 -32.90 11.55
N VAL A 39 34.93 -33.12 11.97
CA VAL A 39 34.63 -33.88 13.19
C VAL A 39 33.77 -35.08 12.79
N VAL A 40 34.35 -36.26 12.96
CA VAL A 40 33.77 -37.57 12.70
C VAL A 40 32.74 -37.87 13.80
N VAL A 41 31.49 -38.14 13.40
CA VAL A 41 30.59 -38.99 14.18
C VAL A 41 29.87 -39.92 13.20
N GLU A 42 30.20 -41.20 13.27
CA GLU A 42 29.60 -42.28 12.47
C GLU A 42 28.16 -42.62 12.93
N PRO A 43 27.38 -43.33 12.09
CA PRO A 43 25.93 -43.18 12.01
C PRO A 43 25.18 -44.17 12.89
N ASN A 44 23.95 -43.81 13.26
CA ASN A 44 22.95 -44.80 13.60
C ASN A 44 21.62 -44.48 12.91
N GLN A 45 21.11 -45.48 12.18
CA GLN A 45 19.91 -45.44 11.37
C GLN A 45 18.67 -45.17 12.23
N SER A 46 17.83 -44.22 11.83
CA SER A 46 16.39 -44.44 11.67
C SER A 46 15.74 -43.27 10.96
N ALA A 47 14.72 -43.63 10.19
CA ALA A 47 14.06 -42.84 9.17
C ALA A 47 13.28 -41.62 9.69
N ASP A 48 12.92 -40.79 8.70
CA ASP A 48 11.99 -39.65 8.72
C ASP A 48 12.66 -38.28 8.86
N THR A 49 13.20 -37.82 7.73
CA THR A 49 13.60 -36.42 7.53
C THR A 49 12.52 -35.79 6.66
N ASP A 50 11.46 -35.30 7.30
CA ASP A 50 10.56 -34.36 6.68
C ASP A 50 11.35 -33.07 6.45
N VAL A 51 11.64 -32.78 5.19
CA VAL A 51 12.30 -31.54 4.78
C VAL A 51 11.26 -30.45 5.02
N VAL A 52 11.32 -29.83 6.19
CA VAL A 52 10.59 -28.60 6.49
C VAL A 52 11.19 -27.51 5.61
N THR A 53 10.71 -27.45 4.37
CA THR A 53 10.74 -26.22 3.60
C THR A 53 9.93 -25.23 4.42
N THR A 54 10.60 -24.30 5.07
CA THR A 54 9.96 -23.11 5.64
C THR A 54 9.51 -22.22 4.48
N GLU A 55 8.49 -22.70 3.75
CA GLU A 55 7.57 -21.84 3.04
C GLU A 55 7.00 -20.93 4.12
N THR A 56 7.30 -19.63 4.05
CA THR A 56 6.65 -18.63 4.89
C THR A 56 5.18 -18.59 4.48
N PHE A 57 4.38 -19.52 5.00
CA PHE A 57 2.95 -19.36 5.11
C PHE A 57 2.76 -18.16 6.04
N VAL A 58 2.66 -16.97 5.44
CA VAL A 58 2.08 -15.82 6.12
C VAL A 58 0.70 -16.30 6.53
N ASP A 59 0.53 -16.57 7.82
CA ASP A 59 -0.75 -16.95 8.39
C ASP A 59 -1.69 -15.76 8.19
N SER A 60 -2.45 -15.82 7.11
CA SER A 60 -3.42 -14.80 6.73
C SER A 60 -4.56 -14.70 7.75
N ALA A 61 -4.63 -15.60 8.73
CA ALA A 61 -5.55 -15.47 9.86
C ALA A 61 -5.15 -14.32 10.81
N HIS A 62 -3.87 -13.92 10.85
CA HIS A 62 -3.35 -12.91 11.78
C HIS A 62 -3.04 -11.57 11.08
N ASN A 63 -4.07 -10.81 10.73
CA ASN A 63 -3.97 -9.46 10.17
C ASN A 63 -4.77 -8.43 10.97
N ALA A 64 -4.67 -7.14 10.61
CA ALA A 64 -5.33 -6.06 11.33
C ALA A 64 -6.85 -6.27 11.41
N LYS A 65 -7.48 -6.68 10.30
CA LYS A 65 -8.92 -6.94 10.19
C LYS A 65 -9.42 -7.96 11.22
N ASN A 66 -8.65 -9.02 11.46
CA ASN A 66 -9.06 -10.14 12.31
C ASN A 66 -8.51 -10.06 13.74
N ALA A 67 -7.41 -9.34 13.96
CA ALA A 67 -6.68 -9.33 15.23
C ALA A 67 -6.88 -8.05 16.07
N LEU A 68 -7.32 -6.95 15.46
CA LEU A 68 -7.47 -5.66 16.15
C LEU A 68 -8.94 -5.31 16.36
N ASP A 69 -9.23 -4.63 17.47
CA ASP A 69 -10.47 -3.87 17.65
C ASP A 69 -10.38 -2.58 16.82
N TRP A 70 -10.39 -2.69 15.50
CA TRP A 70 -10.17 -1.57 14.58
C TRP A 70 -11.38 -0.64 14.42
N ASN A 71 -12.59 -1.08 14.77
CA ASN A 71 -13.76 -0.22 14.64
C ASN A 71 -13.72 0.91 15.68
N GLY A 72 -14.12 2.11 15.29
CA GLY A 72 -14.14 3.28 16.16
C GLY A 72 -13.88 4.58 15.43
N THR A 73 -13.74 5.66 16.20
CA THR A 73 -13.51 7.01 15.70
C THR A 73 -12.03 7.38 15.86
N TYR A 74 -11.46 7.87 14.76
CA TYR A 74 -10.06 8.25 14.63
C TYR A 74 -9.98 9.73 14.29
N THR A 75 -9.08 10.45 14.96
CA THR A 75 -8.90 11.88 14.72
C THR A 75 -7.44 12.27 14.54
N GLY A 76 -7.19 13.32 13.78
CA GLY A 76 -5.86 13.89 13.56
C GLY A 76 -5.93 15.14 12.70
N THR A 77 -4.81 15.84 12.57
CA THR A 77 -4.68 17.01 11.70
C THR A 77 -3.67 16.68 10.60
N LEU A 78 -4.13 16.56 9.36
CA LEU A 78 -3.29 16.25 8.20
C LEU A 78 -2.64 17.52 7.62
N PRO A 79 -1.45 17.42 7.01
CA PRO A 79 -0.84 18.53 6.29
C PRO A 79 -1.72 19.00 5.14
N CYS A 80 -1.74 20.31 4.91
CA CYS A 80 -2.53 20.94 3.86
C CYS A 80 -1.62 21.79 2.97
N ALA A 81 -1.81 21.71 1.65
CA ALA A 81 -0.95 22.43 0.70
C ALA A 81 -1.18 23.95 0.70
N ASP A 82 -2.42 24.38 0.97
CA ASP A 82 -2.85 25.78 0.84
C ASP A 82 -3.68 26.27 2.05
N CYS A 83 -3.60 25.54 3.17
CA CYS A 83 -4.28 25.85 4.42
C CYS A 83 -3.41 25.42 5.63
N SER A 84 -3.85 25.72 6.86
CA SER A 84 -3.03 25.44 8.05
C SER A 84 -2.96 23.95 8.42
N GLY A 85 -3.96 23.19 7.98
CA GLY A 85 -4.13 21.77 8.27
C GLY A 85 -5.56 21.33 7.94
N ILE A 86 -5.77 20.03 7.88
CA ILE A 86 -7.10 19.42 7.71
C ILE A 86 -7.39 18.63 8.97
N ASP A 87 -8.33 19.09 9.79
CA ASP A 87 -8.80 18.31 10.94
C ASP A 87 -9.71 17.20 10.43
N VAL A 88 -9.32 15.95 10.64
CA VAL A 88 -10.02 14.76 10.15
C VAL A 88 -10.63 14.02 11.32
N THR A 89 -11.89 13.64 11.18
CA THR A 89 -12.58 12.66 12.02
C THR A 89 -13.12 11.55 11.13
N LEU A 90 -12.55 10.35 11.26
CA LEU A 90 -12.97 9.17 10.51
C LEU A 90 -13.51 8.12 11.47
N THR A 91 -14.77 7.75 11.31
CA THR A 91 -15.38 6.63 12.03
C THR A 91 -15.50 5.42 11.12
N LEU A 92 -14.97 4.28 11.55
CA LEU A 92 -15.11 2.98 10.88
C LEU A 92 -16.02 2.08 11.71
N ASN A 93 -17.08 1.55 11.10
CA ASN A 93 -18.06 0.69 11.76
C ASN A 93 -17.84 -0.79 11.41
N ASN A 94 -18.29 -1.68 12.31
CA ASN A 94 -18.19 -3.14 12.12
C ASN A 94 -18.99 -3.68 10.93
N ASP A 95 -20.02 -2.96 10.49
CA ASP A 95 -20.82 -3.31 9.32
C ASP A 95 -20.16 -2.91 7.98
N GLY A 96 -18.94 -2.36 8.03
CA GLY A 96 -18.20 -1.91 6.85
C GLY A 96 -18.61 -0.51 6.37
N SER A 97 -19.42 0.23 7.13
CA SER A 97 -19.70 1.64 6.84
C SER A 97 -18.67 2.59 7.46
N TYR A 98 -18.53 3.78 6.87
CA TYR A 98 -17.72 4.87 7.44
C TYR A 98 -18.49 6.19 7.47
N VAL A 99 -18.03 7.08 8.35
CA VAL A 99 -18.35 8.51 8.35
C VAL A 99 -17.05 9.29 8.40
N LEU A 100 -16.83 10.18 7.43
CA LEU A 100 -15.66 11.03 7.33
C LEU A 100 -16.09 12.50 7.46
N GLU A 101 -15.46 13.23 8.35
CA GLU A 101 -15.58 14.68 8.48
C GLU A 101 -14.19 15.31 8.35
N GLU A 102 -14.08 16.31 7.49
CA GLU A 102 -12.84 17.05 7.23
C GLU A 102 -13.08 18.54 7.38
N THR A 103 -12.27 19.21 8.20
CA THR A 103 -12.30 20.67 8.35
C THR A 103 -10.99 21.28 7.88
N TYR A 104 -11.05 22.01 6.78
CA TYR A 104 -9.92 22.73 6.18
C TYR A 104 -9.69 24.04 6.95
N GLN A 105 -8.66 24.05 7.78
CA GLN A 105 -8.40 25.15 8.70
C GLN A 105 -8.11 26.47 7.97
N GLY A 106 -8.81 27.52 8.39
CA GLY A 106 -8.67 28.87 7.82
C GLY A 106 -9.41 29.08 6.50
N LYS A 107 -10.23 28.12 6.05
CA LYS A 107 -11.15 28.30 4.92
C LYS A 107 -12.56 28.57 5.44
N GLN A 108 -13.26 29.52 4.84
CA GLN A 108 -14.68 29.75 5.13
C GLN A 108 -15.50 28.59 4.55
N ASP A 109 -16.48 28.07 5.30
CA ASP A 109 -17.31 26.94 4.90
C ASP A 109 -16.47 25.70 4.51
N GLY A 110 -15.31 25.53 5.17
CA GLY A 110 -14.32 24.50 4.88
C GLY A 110 -14.56 23.16 5.57
N THR A 111 -15.76 22.90 6.09
CA THR A 111 -16.10 21.62 6.72
C THR A 111 -16.95 20.78 5.76
N PHE A 112 -16.49 19.57 5.50
CA PHE A 112 -17.12 18.61 4.61
C PHE A 112 -17.37 17.33 5.35
N LYS A 113 -18.47 16.66 5.01
CA LYS A 113 -18.86 15.37 5.59
C LYS A 113 -19.29 14.42 4.47
N SER A 114 -18.82 13.20 4.54
CA SER A 114 -19.19 12.09 3.66
C SER A 114 -19.41 10.80 4.44
N GLU A 115 -20.19 9.90 3.86
CA GLU A 115 -20.57 8.62 4.44
C GLU A 115 -20.64 7.58 3.32
N GLY A 116 -20.26 6.33 3.62
CA GLY A 116 -20.25 5.27 2.63
C GLY A 116 -19.81 3.93 3.20
N HIS A 117 -19.32 3.05 2.34
CA HIS A 117 -18.72 1.77 2.72
C HIS A 117 -17.22 1.78 2.49
N PHE A 118 -16.49 0.88 3.16
CA PHE A 118 -15.08 0.68 2.90
C PHE A 118 -14.77 -0.79 2.64
N ASN A 119 -13.75 -1.03 1.83
CA ASN A 119 -13.24 -2.38 1.56
C ASN A 119 -11.88 -2.58 2.20
N TRP A 120 -11.63 -3.82 2.61
CA TRP A 120 -10.30 -4.27 2.98
C TRP A 120 -9.54 -4.76 1.75
N ASP A 121 -8.23 -4.53 1.73
CA ASP A 121 -7.34 -5.19 0.80
C ASP A 121 -7.22 -6.70 1.10
N GLU A 122 -6.59 -7.43 0.19
CA GLU A 122 -6.39 -8.90 0.34
C GLU A 122 -5.58 -9.25 1.59
N SER A 123 -4.67 -8.37 2.02
CA SER A 123 -3.89 -8.60 3.24
C SER A 123 -4.68 -8.40 4.54
N GLY A 124 -5.84 -7.73 4.48
CA GLY A 124 -6.62 -7.35 5.65
C GLY A 124 -5.91 -6.31 6.52
N SER A 125 -5.08 -5.45 5.93
CA SER A 125 -4.29 -4.42 6.64
C SER A 125 -4.59 -3.01 6.16
N VAL A 126 -5.21 -2.85 5.00
CA VAL A 126 -5.56 -1.54 4.42
C VAL A 126 -7.05 -1.46 4.20
N VAL A 127 -7.63 -0.32 4.57
CA VAL A 127 -9.02 0.04 4.22
C VAL A 127 -9.04 1.12 3.15
N THR A 128 -9.94 0.99 2.19
CA THR A 128 -10.20 1.98 1.13
C THR A 128 -11.63 2.48 1.29
N LEU A 129 -11.79 3.78 1.51
CA LEU A 129 -13.11 4.42 1.60
C LEU A 129 -13.72 4.54 0.20
N GLU A 130 -14.88 3.91 -0.02
CA GLU A 130 -15.59 4.01 -1.29
C GLU A 130 -16.27 5.38 -1.44
N GLY A 131 -16.37 5.86 -2.67
CA GLY A 131 -16.99 7.15 -2.98
C GLY A 131 -16.12 8.37 -2.69
N GLU A 132 -14.99 8.19 -2.01
CA GLU A 132 -13.97 9.21 -1.82
C GLU A 132 -13.06 9.36 -3.04
N GLY A 133 -12.45 10.54 -3.17
CA GLY A 133 -11.50 10.86 -4.24
C GLY A 133 -10.12 10.21 -4.03
N SER A 134 -9.08 10.94 -4.41
CA SER A 134 -7.70 10.54 -4.10
C SER A 134 -7.42 10.55 -2.59
N LEU A 135 -6.42 9.79 -2.14
CA LEU A 135 -5.98 9.73 -0.72
C LEU A 135 -7.04 9.15 0.23
N ASN A 136 -7.77 8.13 -0.23
CA ASN A 136 -8.84 7.46 0.50
C ASN A 136 -8.42 6.12 1.14
N GLN A 137 -7.11 5.81 1.16
CA GLN A 137 -6.58 4.55 1.67
C GLN A 137 -5.86 4.75 3.01
N TYR A 138 -6.12 3.85 3.95
CA TYR A 138 -5.54 3.90 5.29
C TYR A 138 -5.01 2.53 5.69
N PHE A 139 -3.75 2.47 6.13
CA PHE A 139 -3.23 1.30 6.82
C PHE A 139 -3.74 1.28 8.26
N VAL A 140 -4.29 0.14 8.66
CA VAL A 140 -4.87 -0.07 9.99
C VAL A 140 -3.82 -0.62 10.94
N GLY A 141 -3.48 0.15 11.97
CA GLY A 141 -2.64 -0.28 13.08
C GLY A 141 -3.40 -0.28 14.40
N GLU A 142 -2.76 -0.76 15.45
CA GLU A 142 -3.35 -0.75 16.79
C GLU A 142 -3.62 0.69 17.24
N ASN A 143 -4.91 1.01 17.43
CA ASN A 143 -5.41 2.33 17.83
C ASN A 143 -4.99 3.49 16.90
N VAL A 144 -4.65 3.22 15.63
CA VAL A 144 -4.22 4.24 14.67
C VAL A 144 -4.57 3.88 13.23
N LEU A 145 -4.97 4.87 12.46
CA LEU A 145 -5.01 4.80 11.00
C LEU A 145 -3.86 5.64 10.43
N MET A 146 -3.18 5.13 9.42
CA MET A 146 -2.11 5.83 8.72
C MET A 146 -2.54 6.05 7.27
N MET A 147 -2.76 7.29 6.89
CA MET A 147 -3.12 7.62 5.51
C MET A 147 -1.97 7.21 4.58
N LEU A 148 -2.31 6.54 3.49
CA LEU A 148 -1.38 6.11 2.46
C LEU A 148 -1.25 7.19 1.38
N ASP A 149 -0.13 7.15 0.65
CA ASP A 149 0.03 8.01 -0.52
C ASP A 149 -0.90 7.59 -1.67
N ILE A 150 -0.86 8.37 -2.76
CA ILE A 150 -1.68 8.12 -3.96
C ILE A 150 -1.42 6.75 -4.62
N ASN A 151 -0.28 6.11 -4.32
CA ASN A 151 0.10 4.80 -4.85
C ASN A 151 -0.23 3.66 -3.86
N GLY A 152 -0.88 3.96 -2.72
CA GLY A 152 -1.15 2.98 -1.67
C GLY A 152 0.09 2.61 -0.86
N GLN A 153 1.13 3.44 -0.85
CA GLN A 153 2.35 3.20 -0.08
C GLN A 153 2.32 3.98 1.24
N LYS A 154 2.99 3.44 2.26
CA LYS A 154 3.17 4.14 3.53
C LYS A 154 4.01 5.39 3.31
N ILE A 155 3.55 6.50 3.85
CA ILE A 155 4.34 7.73 3.90
C ILE A 155 5.48 7.53 4.91
N THR A 156 6.70 7.86 4.51
CA THR A 156 7.93 7.64 5.29
C THR A 156 8.70 8.94 5.50
N GLY A 157 9.72 8.90 6.37
CA GLY A 157 10.55 10.06 6.71
C GLY A 157 9.88 10.99 7.72
N ASP A 158 10.36 12.24 7.79
CA ASP A 158 9.98 13.22 8.82
C ASP A 158 8.49 13.59 8.79
N LEU A 159 7.80 13.33 7.68
CA LEU A 159 6.39 13.65 7.51
C LEU A 159 5.45 12.54 7.97
N ALA A 160 5.94 11.32 8.19
CA ALA A 160 5.09 10.13 8.42
C ALA A 160 4.11 10.30 9.58
N ASP A 161 4.56 10.91 10.68
CA ASP A 161 3.73 11.10 11.88
C ASP A 161 2.58 12.10 11.68
N PHE A 162 2.67 13.00 10.70
CA PHE A 162 1.58 13.94 10.39
C PHE A 162 0.42 13.30 9.65
N TYR A 163 0.57 12.07 9.13
CA TYR A 163 -0.47 11.35 8.40
C TYR A 163 -1.17 10.28 9.24
N ARG A 164 -1.13 10.42 10.57
CA ARG A 164 -1.68 9.45 11.53
C ARG A 164 -2.95 10.00 12.18
N LEU A 165 -4.03 9.22 12.13
CA LEU A 165 -5.26 9.47 12.87
C LEU A 165 -5.32 8.53 14.08
N LYS A 166 -5.39 9.07 15.29
CA LYS A 166 -5.40 8.30 16.54
C LYS A 166 -6.83 7.95 16.95
N LYS A 167 -7.03 6.71 17.38
CA LYS A 167 -8.31 6.27 17.95
C LYS A 167 -8.61 7.03 19.23
N GLN A 168 -9.87 7.43 19.42
CA GLN A 168 -10.37 8.11 20.62
C GLN A 168 -10.83 7.14 21.70
#